data_AF-A0A3N5TRG2-F1
#
_entry.id   AF-A0A3N5TRG2-F1
#
_cell.length_a   1.000
_cell.length_b   1.000
_cell.length_c   1.000
_cell.angle_alpha   90.00
_cell.angle_beta   90.00
_cell.angle_gamma   90.00
#
_symmetry.space_group_name_H-M   'P 1'
#
loop_
_entity.id
_entity.type
_entity.pdbx_description
1 polymer ?
#
loop_
_entity_poly.entity_id
_entity_poly.type
_entity_poly.pdbx_seq_one_letter_code
_entity_poly.pdbx_strand_id
1 'polypeptide(L)' 'AAEADPRNGKISNESPLGSALLGHRKGEAVRVQTPGGEWKVTIKKITR' A
#
# COMPACT_ATOMS: atom_id res chain seq x y z
N ALA A 1 -12.26 -14.28 1.99
CA ALA A 1 -11.73 -13.30 1.01
C ALA A 1 -11.48 -12.00 1.75
N ALA A 2 -10.23 -11.79 2.18
CA ALA A 2 -9.61 -10.55 2.69
C ALA A 2 -8.31 -10.97 3.41
N GLU A 3 -7.50 -11.82 2.76
CA GLU A 3 -6.30 -12.40 3.36
C GLU A 3 -5.12 -11.44 3.20
N ALA A 4 -5.14 -10.32 3.93
CA ALA A 4 -3.88 -9.78 4.40
C ALA A 4 -3.41 -10.67 5.53
N ASP A 5 -2.24 -11.27 5.37
CA ASP A 5 -1.42 -11.67 6.50
C ASP A 5 -0.58 -10.44 6.92
N PRO A 6 -1.05 -9.58 7.84
CA PRO A 6 -0.21 -8.54 8.40
C PRO A 6 1.02 -9.13 9.09
N ARG A 7 0.93 -10.39 9.55
CA ARG A 7 2.05 -11.16 10.13
C ARG A 7 3.17 -11.44 9.13
N ASN A 8 2.86 -11.55 7.84
CA ASN A 8 3.85 -11.69 6.77
C ASN A 8 4.17 -10.35 6.08
N GLY A 9 3.75 -9.22 6.66
CA GLY A 9 3.95 -7.91 6.05
C GLY A 9 3.19 -7.73 4.72
N LYS A 10 2.15 -8.52 4.49
CA LYS A 10 1.28 -8.41 3.30
C LYS A 10 0.14 -7.43 3.59
N ILE A 11 -0.05 -6.48 2.68
CA ILE A 11 -1.08 -5.44 2.79
C ILE A 11 -2.33 -5.90 2.02
N SER A 12 -3.50 -5.79 2.64
CA SER A 12 -4.79 -6.12 1.99
C SER A 12 -5.05 -5.11 0.88
N ASN A 13 -5.54 -5.59 -0.26
CA ASN A 13 -6.05 -4.74 -1.34
C ASN A 13 -7.22 -3.85 -0.86
N GLU A 14 -7.99 -4.27 0.14
CA GLU A 14 -9.06 -3.49 0.77
C GLU A 14 -8.55 -2.38 1.71
N SER A 15 -7.26 -2.33 2.03
CA SER A 15 -6.69 -1.24 2.83
C SER A 15 -6.52 0.01 1.96
N PRO A 16 -6.69 1.23 2.52
CA PRO A 16 -6.39 2.47 1.80
C PRO A 16 -4.97 2.48 1.20
N LEU A 17 -4.01 1.86 1.88
CA LEU A 17 -2.66 1.64 1.38
C LEU A 17 -2.62 0.66 0.21
N GLY A 18 -3.27 -0.51 0.34
CA GLY A 18 -3.23 -1.54 -0.70
C GLY A 18 -3.88 -1.07 -2.00
N SER A 19 -5.04 -0.43 -1.90
CA SER A 19 -5.71 0.21 -3.03
C SER A 19 -4.90 1.36 -3.62
N ALA A 20 -4.30 2.21 -2.79
CA ALA A 20 -3.46 3.32 -3.27
C ALA A 20 -2.13 2.86 -3.87
N LEU A 21 -1.62 1.68 -3.51
CA LEU A 21 -0.41 1.11 -4.10
C LEU A 21 -0.73 0.23 -5.34
N LEU A 22 -1.99 -0.21 -5.48
CA LEU A 22 -2.44 -1.03 -6.61
C LEU A 22 -2.34 -0.22 -7.91
N GLY A 23 -1.60 -0.75 -8.89
CA GLY A 23 -1.39 -0.10 -10.18
C GLY A 23 -0.20 0.86 -10.25
N HIS A 24 0.43 1.19 -9.12
CA HIS A 24 1.65 2.01 -9.08
C HIS A 24 2.92 1.16 -9.25
N ARG A 25 4.02 1.81 -9.66
CA ARG A 25 5.28 1.12 -9.98
C ARG A 25 6.38 1.38 -8.96
N LYS A 26 7.41 0.54 -8.96
CA LYS A 26 8.62 0.73 -8.13
C LYS A 26 9.24 2.10 -8.43
N GLY A 27 9.54 2.86 -7.39
CA GLY A 27 10.10 4.21 -7.46
C GLY A 27 9.04 5.31 -7.46
N GLU A 28 7.76 4.96 -7.54
CA GLU A 28 6.68 5.93 -7.52
C GLU A 28 6.33 6.37 -6.09
N ALA A 29 5.95 7.64 -5.95
CA ALA A 29 5.50 8.23 -4.70
C ALA A 29 3.98 8.30 -4.68
N VAL A 30 3.35 7.51 -3.82
CA VAL A 30 1.91 7.44 -3.63
C VAL A 30 1.52 8.30 -2.43
N ARG A 31 0.48 9.11 -2.57
CA ARG A 31 -0.16 9.84 -1.47
C ARG A 31 -1.29 8.99 -0.92
N VAL A 32 -1.17 8.54 0.32
CA VAL A 32 -2.23 7.79 1.00
C VAL A 32 -2.96 8.77 1.90
N GLN A 33 -4.26 8.90 1.69
CA GLN A 33 -5.14 9.60 2.63
C GLN A 33 -5.64 8.61 3.66
N THR A 34 -5.35 8.89 4.93
CA THR A 34 -5.86 8.14 6.07
C THR A 34 -6.68 9.06 6.96
N PRO A 35 -7.56 8.52 7.83
CA PRO A 35 -8.35 9.35 8.74
C PRO A 35 -7.52 10.27 9.65
N GLY A 36 -6.25 9.93 9.89
CA GLY A 36 -5.30 10.76 10.65
C GLY A 36 -4.53 11.79 9.83
N GLY A 37 -4.75 11.89 8.51
CA GLY A 37 -4.05 12.82 7.61
C GLY A 37 -3.53 12.17 6.32
N GLU A 38 -3.05 13.01 5.40
CA GLU A 38 -2.36 12.59 4.18
C GLU A 38 -0.86 12.36 4.46
N TRP A 39 -0.34 11.22 3.99
CA TRP A 39 1.08 10.90 4.06
C TRP A 39 1.55 10.31 2.73
N LYS A 40 2.81 10.59 2.39
CA LYS A 40 3.44 10.07 1.17
C LYS A 40 4.26 8.84 1.50
N VAL A 41 4.08 7.80 0.69
CA VAL A 41 4.88 6.58 0.71
C VAL A 41 5.55 6.39 -0.63
N THR A 42 6.79 5.90 -0.62
CA THR A 42 7.54 5.61 -1.85
C THR A 42 7.74 4.11 -1.98
N ILE A 43 7.40 3.56 -3.14
CA ILE A 43 7.53 2.13 -3.42
C ILE A 43 9.00 1.80 -3.63
N LYS A 44 9.69 1.38 -2.58
CA LYS A 44 11.12 1.03 -2.67
C LYS A 44 11.36 -0.26 -3.45
N LYS A 45 10.48 -1.26 -3.31
CA LYS A 45 10.64 -2.58 -3.91
C LYS A 45 9.28 -3.22 -4.14
N ILE A 46 9.09 -3.79 -5.33
CA ILE A 46 7.96 -4.69 -5.64
C ILE A 46 8.57 -6.08 -5.76
N THR A 47 8.07 -7.01 -4.96
CA THR A 47 8.46 -8.43 -5.02
C THR A 47 7.25 -9.19 -5.58
N ARG A 48 7.47 -10.02 -6.60
CA ARG A 48 6.44 -10.82 -7.26
C ARG A 48 6.18 -12.11 -6.48
#